data_AF-A0A957VRD8-F1
#
_entry.id   AF-A0A957VRD8-F1
#
_cell.length_a   1.000
_cell.length_b   1.000
_cell.length_c   1.000
_cell.angle_alpha   90.00
_cell.angle_beta   90.00
_cell.angle_gamma   90.00
#
_symmetry.space_group_name_H-M   'P 1'
#
loop_
_entity.id
_entity.type
_entity.pdbx_description
1 polymer ?
#
loop_
_entity_poly.entity_id
_entity_poly.type
_entity_poly.pdbx_seq_one_letter_code
_entity_poly.pdbx_strand_id
1 'polypeptide(L)' 'PRSSLLMLVSAFVAQAHPDAVDAGRRILLETYEVAKREGYRFFSFGDAMLIR' A
#
# COMPACT_ATOMS: atom_id res chain seq x y z
N PRO A 1 -3.56 -8.63 5.63
CA PRO A 1 -2.95 -9.28 4.43
C PRO A 1 -1.45 -9.54 4.63
N ARG A 2 -0.89 -10.63 4.06
CA ARG A 2 0.52 -11.08 4.22
C ARG A 2 1.16 -11.51 2.89
N SER A 3 1.01 -10.73 1.81
CA SER A 3 1.65 -11.05 0.54
C SER A 3 3.03 -10.40 0.42
N SER A 4 3.94 -11.04 -0.33
CA SER A 4 5.26 -10.47 -0.66
C SER A 4 5.12 -9.16 -1.45
N LEU A 5 4.10 -9.04 -2.31
CA LEU A 5 3.79 -7.79 -3.01
C LEU A 5 3.45 -6.65 -2.05
N LEU A 6 2.67 -6.93 -1.00
CA LEU A 6 2.36 -5.92 0.02
C LEU A 6 3.63 -5.48 0.76
N MET A 7 4.56 -6.41 1.05
CA MET A 7 5.85 -6.07 1.66
C MET A 7 6.70 -5.21 0.74
N LEU A 8 6.77 -5.54 -0.56
CA LEU A 8 7.51 -4.75 -1.56
C LEU A 8 6.98 -3.31 -1.63
N VAL A 9 5.66 -3.15 -1.77
CA VAL A 9 5.04 -1.82 -1.86
C VAL A 9 5.21 -1.05 -0.54
N SER A 10 5.11 -1.72 0.62
CA SER A 10 5.38 -1.10 1.92
C SER A 10 6.82 -0.55 2.00
N ALA A 11 7.81 -1.31 1.52
CA ALA A 11 9.20 -0.88 1.49
C ALA A 11 9.45 0.27 0.51
N PHE A 12 8.76 0.28 -0.64
CA PHE A 12 8.83 1.39 -1.60
C PHE A 12 8.29 2.70 -1.00
N VAL A 13 7.12 2.65 -0.34
CA VAL A 13 6.53 3.83 0.32
C VAL A 13 7.39 4.32 1.49
N ALA A 14 8.04 3.42 2.23
CA ALA A 14 8.88 3.78 3.37
C ALA A 14 10.12 4.62 2.99
N GLN A 15 10.54 4.65 1.72
CA GLN A 15 11.67 5.48 1.26
C GLN A 15 11.46 6.98 1.54
N ALA A 16 10.20 7.44 1.55
CA ALA A 16 9.86 8.82 1.88
C ALA A 16 9.94 9.14 3.40
N HIS A 17 10.08 8.11 4.25
CA HIS A 17 10.03 8.20 5.71
C HIS A 17 11.13 7.32 6.36
N PRO A 18 12.41 7.63 6.17
CA PRO A 18 13.53 6.77 6.59
C PRO A 18 13.61 6.56 8.11
N ASP A 19 13.15 7.54 8.90
CA ASP A 19 13.23 7.50 10.37
C ASP A 19 12.10 6.71 11.02
N ALA A 20 11.09 6.30 10.24
CA ALA A 20 9.89 5.63 10.73
C ALA A 20 9.77 4.23 10.13
N VAL A 21 10.32 3.25 10.85
CA VAL A 21 10.46 1.82 10.45
C VAL A 21 9.17 1.21 9.87
N ASP A 22 7.98 1.61 10.35
CA ASP A 22 6.68 1.07 9.91
C ASP A 22 5.81 2.05 9.09
N ALA A 23 6.30 3.24 8.75
CA ALA A 23 5.50 4.28 8.10
C ALA A 23 4.90 3.80 6.77
N GLY A 24 5.71 3.17 5.91
CA GLY A 24 5.23 2.70 4.59
C GLY A 24 4.11 1.68 4.68
N ARG A 25 4.20 0.74 5.62
CA ARG A 25 3.14 -0.25 5.85
C ARG A 25 1.86 0.40 6.36
N ARG A 26 1.97 1.35 7.29
CA ARG A 26 0.80 2.03 7.87
C ARG A 26 0.07 2.87 6.83
N ILE A 27 0.80 3.67 6.06
CA ILE A 27 0.27 4.47 4.94
C ILE A 27 -0.44 3.56 3.93
N LEU A 28 0.20 2.44 3.56
CA LEU A 28 -0.39 1.50 2.61
C LEU A 28 -1.69 0.88 3.14
N LEU A 29 -1.73 0.45 4.41
CA LEU A 29 -2.95 -0.11 5.01
C LEU A 29 -4.09 0.91 5.09
N GLU A 30 -3.78 2.15 5.49
CA GLU A 30 -4.76 3.25 5.50
C GLU A 30 -5.30 3.52 4.08
N THR A 31 -4.43 3.50 3.08
CA THR A 31 -4.82 3.70 1.66
C THR A 31 -5.68 2.56 1.14
N TYR A 32 -5.37 1.31 1.50
CA TYR A 32 -6.21 0.14 1.17
C TYR A 32 -7.60 0.24 1.78
N GLU A 33 -7.73 0.73 3.01
CA GLU A 33 -9.04 0.94 3.63
C GLU A 33 -9.86 2.03 2.92
N VAL A 34 -9.22 3.11 2.44
CA VAL A 34 -9.89 4.10 1.60
C VAL A 34 -10.35 3.47 0.28
N ALA A 35 -9.46 2.77 -0.43
CA ALA A 35 -9.79 2.11 -1.69
C ALA A 35 -10.95 1.09 -1.54
N LYS A 36 -11.02 0.36 -0.42
CA LYS A 36 -12.15 -0.52 -0.11
C LYS A 36 -13.46 0.24 0.06
N ARG A 37 -13.45 1.37 0.79
CA ARG A 37 -14.65 2.20 0.99
C ARG A 37 -15.16 2.80 -0.31
N GLU A 38 -14.25 3.17 -1.20
CA GLU A 38 -14.54 3.71 -2.53
C GLU A 38 -14.87 2.63 -3.58
N GLY A 39 -14.86 1.34 -3.21
CA GLY A 39 -15.26 0.25 -4.10
C GLY A 39 -14.24 -0.11 -5.19
N TYR A 40 -12.96 0.19 -5.00
CA TYR A 40 -11.90 -0.23 -5.91
C TYR A 40 -11.80 -1.76 -5.99
N ARG A 41 -11.51 -2.27 -7.19
CA ARG A 41 -11.31 -3.69 -7.46
C ARG A 41 -9.86 -4.06 -7.15
N PHE A 42 -9.67 -5.15 -6.41
CA PHE A 42 -8.34 -5.65 -6.02
C PHE A 42 -7.94 -6.88 -6.85
N PHE A 43 -6.70 -7.34 -6.66
CA PHE A 43 -6.08 -8.50 -7.33
C PHE A 43 -5.80 -8.27 -8.83
N SER A 44 -5.52 -9.36 -9.56
CA SER A 44 -4.84 -9.36 -10.86
C SER A 44 -5.55 -8.57 -11.97
N PHE A 45 -6.88 -8.45 -11.91
CA PHE A 45 -7.69 -7.72 -12.91
C PHE A 45 -8.41 -6.51 -12.31
N GLY A 46 -7.92 -6.05 -11.16
CA GLY A 46 -8.45 -4.91 -10.43
C GLY A 46 -7.95 -3.58 -11.00
N ASP A 47 -8.07 -2.55 -10.16
CA ASP A 47 -7.61 -1.21 -10.46
C ASP A 47 -6.13 -1.05 -10.02
N ALA A 48 -5.50 0.05 -10.43
CA ALA A 48 -4.08 0.30 -10.20
C ALA A 48 -3.83 1.43 -9.20
N MET A 49 -2.71 1.35 -8.49
CA MET A 49 -2.21 2.41 -7.61
C MET A 49 -0.92 2.99 -8.21
N LEU A 50 -0.85 4.30 -8.37
CA LEU A 50 0.36 5.01 -8.78
C LEU A 50 0.98 5.69 -7.56
N ILE A 51 2.26 5.41 -7.31
CA ILE A 51 3.06 6.00 -6.23
C ILE A 51 4.20 6.78 -6.91
N ARG A 52 4.40 8.04 -6.51
CA ARG A 52 5.41 8.95 -7.07
C ARG A 52 6.46 9.31 -6.04
#